data_AF-A0A117SV21-F1
#
_entry.id   AF-A0A117SV21-F1
#
_cell.length_a   1.000
_cell.length_b   1.000
_cell.length_c   1.000
_cell.angle_alpha   90.00
_cell.angle_beta   90.00
_cell.angle_gamma   90.00
#
_symmetry.space_group_name_H-M   'P 1'
#
loop_
_entity.id
_entity.type
_entity.pdbx_description
1 polymer ?
#
loop_
_entity_poly.entity_id
_entity_poly.type
_entity_poly.pdbx_seq_one_letter_code
_entity_poly.pdbx_strand_id
1 'polypeptide(L)' 'MPKTKSKEKMVLISVHLPKQILEELDELVKRGIFPSRSEAIRIAIRDLMMHEGARNKQSEETMLITGR' A
#
# COMPACT_ATOMS: atom_id res chain seq x y z
N MET A 1 -27.71 5.60 -15.67
CA MET A 1 -26.38 5.04 -16.00
C MET A 1 -25.47 5.24 -14.79
N PRO A 2 -24.89 4.18 -14.20
CA PRO A 2 -24.14 4.30 -12.95
C PRO A 2 -22.86 5.12 -13.17
N LYS A 3 -22.57 6.04 -12.25
CA LYS A 3 -21.38 6.89 -12.26
C LYS A 3 -20.15 6.00 -12.08
N THR A 4 -19.34 5.82 -13.11
CA THR A 4 -18.00 5.24 -13.00
C THR A 4 -17.23 6.06 -11.97
N LYS A 5 -16.76 5.42 -10.89
CA LYS A 5 -15.93 6.06 -9.88
C LYS A 5 -14.81 6.80 -10.58
N SER A 6 -14.76 8.12 -10.40
CA SER A 6 -13.72 8.99 -10.95
C SER A 6 -12.37 8.34 -10.70
N LYS A 7 -11.61 8.08 -11.77
CA LYS A 7 -10.24 7.57 -11.70
C LYS A 7 -9.45 8.51 -10.80
N GLU A 8 -9.26 8.14 -9.53
CA GLU A 8 -8.51 8.97 -8.60
C GLU A 8 -7.13 9.20 -9.19
N LYS A 9 -6.74 10.47 -9.26
CA LYS A 9 -5.52 10.89 -9.95
C LYS A 9 -4.33 10.45 -9.11
N MET A 10 -3.40 9.68 -9.68
CA MET A 10 -2.13 9.38 -9.02
C MET A 10 -1.37 10.67 -8.75
N VAL A 11 -0.82 10.79 -7.55
CA VAL A 11 0.02 11.93 -7.12
C VAL A 11 1.48 11.49 -7.14
N LEU A 12 2.36 12.32 -7.71
CA LEU A 12 3.81 12.09 -7.64
C LEU A 12 4.32 12.47 -6.26
N ILE A 13 5.07 11.57 -5.64
CA ILE A 13 5.75 11.80 -4.37
C ILE A 13 7.25 11.58 -4.54
N SER A 14 8.05 12.33 -3.79
CA SER A 14 9.49 12.10 -3.66
C SER A 14 9.77 11.51 -2.29
N VAL A 15 10.57 10.43 -2.24
CA VAL A 15 10.98 9.76 -1.01
C VAL A 15 12.48 9.55 -0.99
N HIS A 16 13.08 9.54 0.19
CA HIS A 16 14.49 9.18 0.38
C HIS A 16 14.56 7.75 0.89
N LEU A 17 15.32 6.90 0.20
CA LEU A 17 15.52 5.49 0.57
C LEU A 17 17.01 5.16 0.62
N PRO A 18 17.45 4.28 1.54
CA PRO A 18 18.78 3.71 1.49
C PRO A 18 19.05 3.05 0.13
N LYS A 19 20.28 3.20 -0.36
CA LYS A 19 20.68 2.70 -1.68
C LYS A 19 20.44 1.19 -1.83
N GLN A 20 20.74 0.41 -0.79
CA GLN A 20 20.58 -1.04 -0.78
C GLN A 20 19.13 -1.47 -1.04
N ILE A 21 18.17 -0.78 -0.43
CA ILE A 21 16.73 -1.06 -0.62
C ILE A 21 16.32 -0.74 -2.06
N LEU A 22 16.85 0.34 -2.64
CA LEU A 22 16.56 0.69 -4.04
C LEU A 22 17.13 -0.36 -5.01
N GLU A 23 18.34 -0.86 -4.74
CA GLU A 23 18.97 -1.93 -5.52
C GLU A 23 18.16 -3.23 -5.46
N GLU A 24 17.69 -3.63 -4.27
CA GLU A 24 16.81 -4.78 -4.11
C GLU A 24 15.50 -4.62 -4.89
N LEU A 25 14.89 -3.42 -4.83
CA LEU A 25 13.66 -3.12 -5.58
C LEU A 25 13.89 -3.20 -7.11
N ASP A 26 15.03 -2.70 -7.58
CA ASP A 26 15.41 -2.78 -8.99
C ASP A 26 15.60 -4.24 -9.44
N GLU A 27 16.17 -5.11 -8.58
CA GLU A 27 16.30 -6.54 -8.85
C GLU A 27 14.94 -7.24 -9.00
N LEU A 28 13.94 -6.88 -8.19
CA LEU A 28 12.59 -7.42 -8.32
C LEU A 28 11.96 -7.06 -9.67
N VAL A 29 12.22 -5.85 -10.16
CA VAL A 29 11.75 -5.40 -11.48
C VAL A 29 12.51 -6.10 -12.60
N LYS A 30 13.85 -6.22 -12.50
CA LYS A 30 14.68 -6.93 -13.48
C LYS A 30 14.29 -8.40 -13.64
N ARG A 31 13.89 -9.05 -12.55
CA ARG A 31 13.38 -10.43 -12.54
C ARG A 31 11.97 -10.56 -13.14
N GLY A 32 11.33 -9.44 -13.48
CA GLY A 32 9.98 -9.41 -14.04
C GLY A 32 8.86 -9.65 -13.03
N ILE A 33 9.17 -9.63 -11.72
CA ILE A 33 8.17 -9.85 -10.66
C ILE A 33 7.19 -8.67 -10.60
N PHE A 34 7.71 -7.45 -10.78
CA PHE A 34 6.92 -6.24 -10.87
C PHE A 34 7.22 -5.48 -12.17
N PRO A 35 6.21 -4.84 -12.79
CA PRO A 35 6.40 -4.12 -14.04
C PRO A 35 7.20 -2.82 -13.87
N SER A 36 7.23 -2.25 -12.66
CA SER A 36 8.01 -1.06 -12.33
C SER A 36 8.21 -0.93 -10.82
N ARG A 37 9.22 -0.14 -10.43
CA ARG A 37 9.42 0.27 -9.03
C ARG A 37 8.16 0.87 -8.41
N SER A 38 7.48 1.75 -9.16
CA SER A 38 6.28 2.43 -8.69
C SER A 38 5.14 1.46 -8.41
N GLU A 39 5.03 0.37 -9.18
CA GLU A 39 4.01 -0.67 -8.94
C GLU A 39 4.35 -1.52 -7.72
N ALA A 40 5.61 -1.93 -7.59
CA ALA A 40 6.08 -2.66 -6.41
C ALA A 40 5.83 -1.85 -5.12
N ILE A 41 6.15 -0.54 -5.12
CA ILE A 41 5.91 0.35 -3.98
C ILE A 41 4.41 0.51 -3.70
N ARG A 42 3.57 0.65 -4.74
CA ARG A 42 2.11 0.74 -4.56
C ARG A 42 1.52 -0.50 -3.90
N ILE A 43 1.97 -1.69 -4.32
CA ILE A 43 1.53 -2.96 -3.73
C ILE A 43 1.98 -3.05 -2.28
N ALA A 44 3.25 -2.76 -1.99
CA ALA A 44 3.77 -2.76 -0.61
C ALA A 44 2.99 -1.81 0.31
N ILE A 45 2.67 -0.59 -0.15
CA ILE A 45 1.88 0.37 0.62
C ILE A 45 0.44 -0.12 0.82
N ARG A 46 -0.19 -0.68 -0.22
CA ARG A 46 -1.54 -1.25 -0.13
C ARG A 46 -1.59 -2.37 0.91
N ASP A 47 -0.63 -3.29 0.83
CA ASP A 47 -0.56 -4.43 1.73
C ASP A 47 -0.35 -3.96 3.16
N LEU A 48 0.54 -2.99 3.39
CA LEU A 48 0.72 -2.37 4.69
C LEU A 48 -0.58 -1.75 5.23
N MET A 49 -1.29 -0.97 4.41
CA MET A 49 -2.56 -0.35 4.80
C MET A 49 -3.67 -1.38 5.09
N MET A 50 -3.70 -2.50 4.37
CA MET A 50 -4.65 -3.58 4.61
C MET A 50 -4.34 -4.29 5.94
N HIS A 51 -3.07 -4.58 6.21
CA HIS A 51 -2.64 -5.22 7.46
C HIS A 51 -2.91 -4.32 8.68
N GLU A 52 -2.56 -3.04 8.62
CA GLU A 52 -2.77 -2.10 9.73
C GLU A 52 -4.23 -1.64 9.85
N GLY A 53 -4.94 -1.48 8.73
CA GLY A 53 -6.37 -1.13 8.73
C GLY A 53 -7.26 -2.24 9.32
N ALA A 54 -6.86 -3.51 9.15
CA ALA A 54 -7.51 -4.64 9.82
C ALA A 54 -7.29 -4.61 11.35
N ARG A 55 -6.09 -4.24 11.82
CA ARG A 55 -5.81 -4.06 13.26
C ARG A 55 -6.66 -2.96 13.88
N ASN A 56 -6.82 -1.82 13.19
CA ASN A 56 -7.57 -0.69 13.72
C ASN A 56 -9.08 -0.98 13.87
N LYS A 57 -9.68 -1.72 12.93
CA LYS A 57 -11.10 -2.12 13.03
C LYS A 57 -11.34 -3.10 14.17
N GLN A 58 -10.40 -4.03 14.43
CA GLN A 58 -10.52 -4.98 15.54
C GLN A 58 -10.46 -4.29 16.91
N SER A 59 -9.67 -3.23 17.07
CA SER A 59 -9.64 -2.44 18.32
C SER A 59 -10.94 -1.67 18.56
N GLU A 60 -11.54 -1.09 17.53
CA GLU A 60 -12.82 -0.34 17.65
C GLU A 60 -13.99 -1.31 17.89
N GLU A 61 -14.02 -2.44 17.19
CA GLU A 61 -15.05 -3.47 17.33
C GLU A 61 -14.98 -4.17 18.70
N THR A 62 -13.77 -4.43 19.21
CA THR A 62 -13.59 -4.96 20.58
C THR A 62 -14.09 -3.96 21.64
N MET A 63 -13.82 -2.66 21.49
CA MET A 63 -14.33 -1.65 22.43
C MET A 63 -15.86 -1.49 22.42
N LEU A 64 -16.50 -1.69 21.26
CA LEU A 64 -17.96 -1.65 21.12
C LEU A 64 -18.63 -2.90 21.73
N ILE A 65 -18.01 -4.07 21.63
CA ILE A 65 -18.55 -5.33 22.17
C ILE A 65 -18.37 -5.41 23.69
N THR A 66 -17.30 -4.82 24.25
CA THR A 66 -17.06 -4.81 25.69
C THR A 66 -17.74 -3.64 26.43
N GLY A 67 -18.76 -3.01 25.84
CA GLY A 67 -19.57 -1.97 26.46
C GLY A 67 -20.29 -2.44 27.74
N ARG A 68 -19.55 -2.48 28.84
CA ARG A 68 -19.98 -2.22 30.21
C ARG A 68 -19.41 -0.88 30.65
#